data_AF-A0A183V758-F1
#
_entry.id   AF-A0A183V758-F1
#
_cell.length_a   1.000
_cell.length_b   1.000
_cell.length_c   1.000
_cell.angle_alpha   90.00
_cell.angle_beta   90.00
_cell.angle_gamma   90.00
#
_symmetry.space_group_name_H-M   'P 1'
#
loop_
_entity.id
_entity.type
_entity.pdbx_description
1 polymer ?
#
loop_
_entity_poly.entity_id
_entity_poly.type
_entity_poly.pdbx_seq_one_letter_code
_entity_poly.pdbx_strand_id
1 'polypeptide(L)'
;LFEQWSSNSKRDLLLLRQIAKNGSSVPKFRYETRQFPSLDVCADVNEDHLELQIVRVVNAKLPSGWQPSDGNIFVKYDFAFPHESHQSGKTKLVAGTNSPEFNEKILLSIKRQSKQLMRVIRRNCLKFEVYQKGGFLRSDRLLGTADCKLPILEQKAHLHESVDLMEGRRAAGGKIEFMIRIREPLGEKKLNLQSEKWLILET
;
A
#
# COMPACT_ATOMS: atom_id res chain seq x y z
N LEU A 1 15.95 -4.99 28.35
CA LEU A 1 14.82 -5.90 28.02
C LEU A 1 14.99 -6.51 26.63
N PHE A 2 14.91 -5.74 25.54
CA PHE A 2 14.99 -6.27 24.17
C PHE A 2 16.31 -6.99 23.86
N GLU A 3 17.45 -6.47 24.32
CA GLU A 3 18.74 -7.14 24.16
C GLU A 3 18.80 -8.51 24.83
N GLN A 4 18.17 -8.64 26.01
CA GLN A 4 18.09 -9.91 26.72
C GLN A 4 17.18 -10.90 25.99
N TRP A 5 16.04 -10.44 25.47
CA TRP A 5 15.15 -11.27 24.63
C TRP A 5 15.82 -11.71 23.33
N SER A 6 16.58 -10.82 22.69
CA SER A 6 17.38 -11.12 21.49
C SER A 6 18.48 -12.14 21.79
N SER A 7 19.22 -11.94 22.87
CA SER A 7 20.29 -12.86 23.32
C SER A 7 19.74 -14.26 23.62
N ASN A 8 18.61 -14.35 24.33
CA ASN A 8 17.97 -15.64 24.62
C ASN A 8 17.43 -16.31 23.36
N SER A 9 16.73 -15.58 22.49
CA SER A 9 16.21 -16.13 21.23
C SER A 9 17.35 -16.60 20.31
N LYS A 10 18.50 -15.92 20.33
CA LYS A 10 19.70 -16.33 19.60
C LYS A 10 20.29 -17.62 20.17
N ARG A 11 20.31 -17.79 21.49
CA ARG A 11 20.76 -19.04 22.14
C ARG A 11 19.83 -20.21 21.77
N ASP A 12 18.52 -20.00 21.86
CA ASP A 12 17.52 -21.02 21.51
C ASP A 12 17.63 -21.43 20.03
N LEU A 13 17.81 -20.46 19.13
CA LEU A 13 18.01 -20.71 17.70
C LEU A 13 19.29 -21.52 17.43
N LEU A 14 20.38 -21.24 18.14
CA LEU A 14 21.63 -21.99 18.01
C LEU A 14 21.45 -23.45 18.48
N LEU A 15 20.76 -23.66 19.60
CA LEU A 15 20.43 -24.99 20.10
C LEU A 15 19.57 -25.77 19.10
N LEU A 16 18.51 -25.15 18.56
CA LEU A 16 17.63 -25.79 17.57
C LEU A 16 18.39 -26.19 16.30
N ARG A 17 19.32 -25.34 15.82
CA ARG A 17 20.18 -25.67 14.68
C ARG A 17 21.07 -26.88 14.96
N GLN A 18 21.61 -27.00 16.17
CA GLN A 18 22.43 -28.14 16.58
C GLN A 18 21.60 -29.43 16.67
N ILE A 19 20.42 -29.37 17.29
CA ILE A 19 19.48 -30.51 17.39
C ILE A 19 19.07 -31.00 16.00
N ALA A 20 18.73 -30.07 15.10
CA ALA A 20 18.37 -30.40 13.72
C ALA A 20 19.52 -31.09 12.97
N LYS A 21 20.76 -30.60 13.15
CA LYS A 21 21.95 -31.21 12.54
C LYS A 21 22.24 -32.61 13.08
N ASN A 22 21.97 -32.83 14.36
CA ASN A 22 22.24 -34.09 15.05
C ASN A 22 21.07 -35.09 14.97
N GLY A 23 19.96 -34.74 14.30
CA GLY A 23 18.78 -35.59 14.19
C GLY A 23 18.10 -35.91 15.52
N SER A 24 18.30 -35.07 16.54
CA SER A 24 17.76 -35.28 17.89
C SER A 24 16.29 -34.82 17.98
N SER A 25 15.57 -35.27 19.01
CA SER A 25 14.17 -34.90 19.23
C SER A 25 14.01 -33.40 19.52
N VAL A 26 12.92 -32.81 19.02
CA VAL A 26 12.58 -31.40 19.26
C VAL A 26 12.37 -31.16 20.77
N PRO A 27 12.99 -30.13 21.37
CA PRO A 27 12.80 -29.80 22.78
C PRO A 27 11.35 -29.44 23.10
N LYS A 28 10.98 -29.60 24.37
CA LYS A 28 9.74 -29.01 24.87
C LYS A 28 9.80 -27.49 24.76
N PHE A 29 8.65 -26.87 24.52
CA PHE A 29 8.55 -25.42 24.39
C PHE A 29 7.18 -24.96 24.87
N ARG A 30 7.11 -23.67 25.18
CA ARG A 30 5.87 -22.97 25.48
C ARG A 30 5.81 -21.64 24.76
N TYR A 31 4.61 -21.09 24.66
CA TYR A 31 4.40 -19.74 24.15
C TYR A 31 4.19 -18.76 25.30
N GLU A 32 4.88 -17.63 25.24
CA GLU A 32 4.59 -16.44 26.04
C GLU A 32 4.03 -15.34 25.14
N THR A 33 2.95 -14.69 25.56
CA THR A 33 2.52 -13.46 24.91
C THR A 33 3.46 -12.33 25.35
N ARG A 34 4.23 -11.76 24.42
CA ARG A 34 5.08 -10.61 24.67
C ARG A 34 4.53 -9.39 23.97
N GLN A 35 4.49 -8.28 24.68
CA GLN A 35 4.15 -6.98 24.13
C GLN A 35 5.41 -6.15 24.00
N PHE A 36 5.65 -5.61 22.82
CA PHE A 36 6.75 -4.70 22.57
C PHE A 36 6.34 -3.52 21.69
N PRO A 37 6.91 -2.32 21.91
CA PRO A 37 6.75 -1.21 21.00
C PRO A 37 7.21 -1.63 19.61
N SER A 38 6.27 -1.57 18.67
CA SER A 38 6.52 -1.77 17.25
C SER A 38 6.38 -0.41 16.57
N LEU A 39 7.42 -0.04 15.82
CA LEU A 39 7.43 1.18 15.03
C LEU A 39 7.04 0.79 13.61
N ASP A 40 5.81 1.11 13.20
CA ASP A 40 5.38 0.95 11.81
C ASP A 40 6.12 1.99 10.96
N VAL A 41 7.20 1.58 10.29
CA VAL A 41 8.10 2.48 9.56
C VAL A 41 8.49 1.90 8.21
N CYS A 42 8.34 2.71 7.18
CA CYS A 42 8.97 2.48 5.87
C CYS A 42 10.25 3.32 5.78
N ALA A 43 11.36 2.81 6.34
CA ALA A 43 12.59 3.60 6.54
C ALA A 43 13.26 4.04 5.21
N ASP A 44 12.96 3.34 4.13
CA ASP A 44 13.35 3.63 2.74
C ASP A 44 12.59 4.82 2.14
N VAL A 45 11.45 5.21 2.72
CA VAL A 45 10.66 6.36 2.26
C VAL A 45 11.16 7.63 2.96
N ASN A 46 11.35 8.70 2.16
CA ASN A 46 11.72 10.01 2.68
C ASN A 46 10.58 10.59 3.54
N GLU A 47 10.92 11.35 4.58
CA GLU A 47 9.95 11.96 5.47
C GLU A 47 9.03 12.99 4.77
N ASP A 48 9.53 13.68 3.75
CA ASP A 48 8.80 14.68 2.98
C ASP A 48 8.03 14.07 1.79
N HIS A 49 7.96 12.74 1.69
CA HIS A 49 7.28 12.05 0.60
C HIS A 49 6.25 11.03 1.08
N LEU A 50 5.17 10.95 0.31
CA LEU A 50 4.24 9.84 0.26
C LEU A 50 4.49 9.08 -1.03
N GLU A 51 4.87 7.82 -0.93
CA GLU A 51 5.06 6.92 -2.06
C GLU A 51 3.71 6.32 -2.45
N LEU A 52 3.22 6.67 -3.65
CA LEU A 52 2.08 6.05 -4.30
C LEU A 52 2.61 4.99 -5.27
N GLN A 53 2.11 3.77 -5.17
CA GLN A 53 2.30 2.74 -6.18
C GLN A 53 0.96 2.37 -6.80
N ILE A 54 0.82 2.58 -8.10
CA ILE A 54 -0.31 2.04 -8.86
C ILE A 54 0.12 0.66 -9.34
N VAL A 55 -0.44 -0.40 -8.73
CA VAL A 55 -0.01 -1.78 -8.97
C VAL A 55 -0.58 -2.24 -10.30
N ARG A 56 -1.91 -2.29 -10.40
CA ARG A 56 -2.61 -2.77 -11.60
C ARG A 56 -4.07 -2.34 -11.63
N VAL A 57 -4.67 -2.50 -12.80
CA VAL A 57 -6.13 -2.53 -12.97
C VAL A 57 -6.53 -3.96 -13.34
N VAL A 58 -7.67 -4.42 -12.83
CA VAL A 58 -8.16 -5.78 -13.02
C VAL A 58 -9.52 -5.73 -13.69
N ASN A 59 -9.66 -6.42 -14.83
CA ASN A 59 -10.92 -6.60 -15.55
C ASN A 59 -11.68 -5.30 -15.81
N ALA A 60 -11.00 -4.23 -16.25
CA ALA A 60 -11.66 -2.99 -16.61
C ALA A 60 -12.73 -3.24 -17.68
N LYS A 61 -13.92 -2.66 -17.48
CA LYS A 61 -14.99 -2.75 -18.47
C LYS A 61 -14.70 -1.82 -19.65
N LEU A 62 -14.36 -2.41 -20.79
CA LEU A 62 -14.13 -1.65 -22.02
C LEU A 62 -15.46 -1.23 -22.68
N PRO A 63 -15.42 -0.22 -23.58
CA PRO A 63 -16.57 0.18 -24.39
C PRO A 63 -17.21 -0.98 -25.16
N SER A 64 -18.51 -0.85 -25.46
CA SER A 64 -19.21 -1.83 -26.30
C SER A 64 -18.47 -2.05 -27.63
N GLY A 65 -18.32 -3.31 -28.02
CA GLY A 65 -17.61 -3.74 -29.22
C GLY A 65 -16.10 -3.95 -29.06
N TRP A 66 -15.52 -3.66 -27.89
CA TRP A 66 -14.10 -3.91 -27.61
C TRP A 66 -13.92 -5.22 -26.84
N GLN A 67 -12.94 -6.00 -27.24
CA GLN A 67 -12.50 -7.21 -26.53
C GLN A 67 -11.49 -6.85 -25.44
N PRO A 68 -11.31 -7.70 -24.41
CA PRO A 68 -10.30 -7.50 -23.38
C PRO A 68 -8.88 -7.21 -23.94
N SER A 69 -8.51 -7.83 -25.06
CA SER A 69 -7.24 -7.63 -25.76
C SER A 69 -7.09 -6.27 -26.44
N ASP A 70 -8.18 -5.52 -26.64
CA ASP A 70 -8.15 -4.21 -27.31
C ASP A 70 -7.85 -3.07 -26.32
N GLY A 71 -7.73 -3.39 -25.03
CA GLY A 71 -7.49 -2.41 -23.98
C GLY A 71 -6.16 -1.69 -24.15
N ASN A 72 -6.20 -0.36 -24.13
CA ASN A 72 -5.05 0.52 -24.11
C ASN A 72 -5.23 1.45 -22.91
N ILE A 73 -4.80 1.01 -21.74
CA ILE A 73 -5.21 1.60 -20.48
C ILE A 73 -4.07 2.37 -19.82
N PHE A 74 -4.40 3.54 -19.29
CA PHE A 74 -3.55 4.29 -18.37
C PHE A 74 -4.39 4.83 -17.22
N VAL A 75 -3.75 5.13 -16.09
CA VAL A 75 -4.41 5.66 -14.90
C VAL A 75 -3.91 7.08 -14.65
N LYS A 76 -4.83 8.03 -14.49
CA LYS A 76 -4.52 9.34 -13.92
C LYS A 76 -4.71 9.29 -12.41
N TYR A 77 -3.87 10.02 -11.68
CA TYR A 77 -4.02 10.22 -10.25
C TYR A 77 -4.10 11.72 -9.93
N ASP A 78 -4.84 12.07 -8.89
CA ASP A 78 -4.91 13.42 -8.34
C ASP A 78 -4.80 13.37 -6.82
N PHE A 79 -3.72 13.93 -6.29
CA PHE A 79 -3.54 14.14 -4.87
C PHE A 79 -3.72 15.63 -4.57
N ALA A 80 -4.83 15.96 -3.89
CA ALA A 80 -5.28 17.32 -3.61
C ALA A 80 -4.45 18.03 -2.51
N PHE A 81 -3.13 18.01 -2.64
CA PHE A 81 -2.19 18.69 -1.74
C PHE A 81 -0.93 19.16 -2.49
N PRO A 82 -0.45 20.39 -2.21
CA PRO A 82 -1.16 21.45 -1.47
C PRO A 82 -2.42 21.92 -2.23
N HIS A 83 -3.37 22.56 -1.56
CA HIS A 83 -4.68 22.91 -2.15
C HIS A 83 -4.58 23.80 -3.40
N GLU A 84 -3.55 24.63 -3.49
CA GLU A 84 -3.35 25.54 -4.63
C GLU A 84 -2.63 24.87 -5.82
N SER A 85 -1.91 23.77 -5.57
CA SER A 85 -1.17 23.03 -6.59
C SER A 85 -1.28 21.54 -6.32
N HIS A 86 -2.38 20.95 -6.77
CA HIS A 86 -2.58 19.51 -6.69
C HIS A 86 -1.45 18.77 -7.41
N GLN A 87 -0.98 17.69 -6.81
CA GLN A 87 -0.01 16.80 -7.42
C GLN A 87 -0.77 15.74 -8.20
N SER A 88 -0.84 15.93 -9.51
CA SER A 88 -1.50 15.02 -10.43
C SER A 88 -0.53 14.52 -11.48
N GLY A 89 -0.87 13.40 -12.10
CA GLY A 89 -0.08 12.79 -13.15
C GLY A 89 -0.80 11.59 -13.76
N LYS A 90 -0.07 10.81 -14.55
CA LYS A 90 -0.59 9.59 -15.16
C LYS A 90 0.48 8.54 -15.30
N THR A 91 0.08 7.27 -15.23
CA THR A 91 0.95 6.13 -15.53
C THR A 91 1.33 6.10 -17.00
N LYS A 92 2.31 5.25 -17.32
CA LYS A 92 2.53 4.80 -18.70
C LYS A 92 1.29 4.09 -19.26
N LEU A 93 1.16 4.13 -20.59
CA LEU A 93 0.14 3.39 -21.31
C LEU A 93 0.52 1.91 -21.38
N VAL A 94 -0.42 1.03 -21.05
CA VAL A 94 -0.29 -0.41 -21.26
C VAL A 94 -1.32 -0.85 -22.29
N ALA A 95 -0.84 -1.41 -23.40
CA ALA A 95 -1.63 -1.84 -24.54
C ALA A 95 -1.90 -3.35 -24.51
N GLY A 96 -2.94 -3.80 -25.21
CA GLY A 96 -3.21 -5.22 -25.42
C GLY A 96 -3.99 -5.91 -24.29
N THR A 97 -4.55 -5.17 -23.32
CA THR A 97 -5.20 -5.78 -22.15
C THR A 97 -6.16 -4.85 -21.41
N ASN A 98 -7.22 -5.42 -20.84
CA ASN A 98 -8.12 -4.74 -19.91
C ASN A 98 -7.70 -4.90 -18.44
N SER A 99 -6.61 -5.62 -18.19
CA SER A 99 -6.04 -5.88 -16.86
C SER A 99 -4.54 -5.50 -16.83
N PRO A 100 -4.18 -4.23 -17.06
CA PRO A 100 -2.79 -3.80 -17.13
C PRO A 100 -2.10 -3.82 -15.76
N GLU A 101 -0.83 -4.20 -15.75
CA GLU A 101 0.06 -4.05 -14.61
C GLU A 101 1.02 -2.89 -14.86
N PHE A 102 1.11 -1.96 -13.90
CA PHE A 102 1.97 -0.78 -14.01
C PHE A 102 3.18 -0.89 -13.09
N ASN A 103 2.95 -1.29 -11.83
CA ASN A 103 3.96 -1.33 -10.77
C ASN A 103 4.76 -0.02 -10.63
N GLU A 104 4.16 1.10 -11.01
CA GLU A 104 4.81 2.40 -11.11
C GLU A 104 4.75 3.11 -9.75
N LYS A 105 5.92 3.51 -9.23
CA LYS A 105 6.08 4.25 -7.98
C LYS A 105 6.22 5.74 -8.26
N ILE A 106 5.42 6.53 -7.58
CA ILE A 106 5.33 7.97 -7.69
C ILE A 106 5.57 8.58 -6.30
N LEU A 107 6.48 9.54 -6.21
CA LEU A 107 6.75 10.26 -4.97
C LEU A 107 5.95 11.56 -4.96
N LEU A 108 5.00 11.65 -4.04
CA LEU A 108 4.18 12.83 -3.81
C LEU A 108 4.75 13.61 -2.63
N SER A 109 5.09 14.88 -2.85
CA SER A 109 5.62 15.77 -1.81
C SER A 109 4.56 16.08 -0.76
N ILE A 110 4.91 15.89 0.50
CA ILE A 110 4.07 16.19 1.65
C ILE A 110 4.80 17.12 2.61
N LYS A 111 4.05 17.81 3.47
CA LYS A 111 4.61 18.57 4.59
C LYS A 111 3.98 18.09 5.88
N ARG A 112 4.67 17.23 6.62
CA ARG A 112 4.10 16.49 7.78
C ARG A 112 3.52 17.41 8.84
N GLN A 113 4.15 18.54 9.14
CA GLN A 113 3.65 19.49 10.15
C GLN A 113 2.49 20.37 9.64
N SER A 114 2.06 20.21 8.38
CA SER A 114 0.99 21.01 7.79
C SER A 114 -0.38 20.56 8.27
N LYS A 115 -1.13 21.47 8.91
CA LYS A 115 -2.56 21.26 9.21
C LYS A 115 -3.39 21.01 7.96
N GLN A 116 -2.97 21.56 6.81
CA GLN A 116 -3.61 21.33 5.52
C GLN A 116 -3.45 19.87 5.08
N LEU A 117 -2.25 19.29 5.23
CA LEU A 117 -2.03 17.86 4.94
C LEU A 117 -2.97 17.00 5.79
N MET A 118 -3.01 17.24 7.11
CA MET A 118 -3.91 16.48 8.00
C MET A 118 -5.39 16.61 7.61
N ARG A 119 -5.83 17.77 7.10
CA ARG A 119 -7.18 17.93 6.56
C ARG A 119 -7.40 17.08 5.30
N VAL A 120 -6.44 17.06 4.38
CA VAL A 120 -6.48 16.23 3.17
C VAL A 120 -6.57 14.75 3.54
N ILE A 121 -5.72 14.27 4.45
CA ILE A 121 -5.70 12.89 4.93
C ILE A 121 -7.05 12.46 5.53
N ARG A 122 -7.70 13.35 6.30
CA ARG A 122 -8.96 13.06 7.01
C ARG A 122 -10.21 13.15 6.14
N ARG A 123 -10.25 14.11 5.21
CA ARG A 123 -11.49 14.52 4.52
C ARG A 123 -11.48 14.27 3.03
N ASN A 124 -10.30 14.23 2.41
CA ASN A 124 -10.17 14.05 0.98
C ASN A 124 -9.74 12.61 0.66
N CYS A 125 -9.68 12.30 -0.62
CA CYS A 125 -9.13 11.07 -1.16
C CYS A 125 -8.03 11.42 -2.17
N LEU A 126 -7.12 10.47 -2.37
CA LEU A 126 -6.32 10.43 -3.59
C LEU A 126 -7.18 9.77 -4.67
N LYS A 127 -7.44 10.49 -5.75
CA LYS A 127 -8.37 10.06 -6.80
C LYS A 127 -7.64 9.36 -7.91
N PHE A 128 -8.26 8.32 -8.45
CA PHE A 128 -7.81 7.64 -9.65
C PHE A 128 -8.89 7.71 -10.73
N GLU A 129 -8.44 7.94 -11.95
CA GLU A 129 -9.28 7.88 -13.15
C GLU A 129 -8.63 6.92 -14.14
N VAL A 130 -9.33 5.84 -14.48
CA VAL A 130 -8.84 4.83 -15.42
C VAL A 130 -9.36 5.16 -16.81
N TYR A 131 -8.47 5.31 -17.79
CA TYR A 131 -8.81 5.69 -19.15
C TYR A 131 -8.44 4.62 -20.16
N GLN A 132 -9.31 4.44 -21.14
CA GLN A 132 -8.97 3.85 -22.43
C GLN A 132 -8.43 4.96 -23.34
N LYS A 133 -7.20 4.80 -23.81
CA LYS A 133 -6.57 5.69 -24.79
C LYS A 133 -7.36 5.65 -26.10
N GLY A 134 -7.74 6.83 -26.58
CA GLY A 134 -8.32 7.00 -27.91
C GLY A 134 -7.26 6.79 -28.99
N GLY A 135 -7.66 6.17 -30.10
CA GLY A 135 -6.86 6.03 -31.31
C GLY A 135 -6.67 7.36 -32.05
N PHE A 136 -6.23 7.30 -33.31
CA PHE A 136 -5.98 8.50 -34.12
C PHE A 136 -7.22 9.41 -34.18
N LEU A 137 -7.06 10.68 -33.80
CA LEU A 137 -8.11 11.72 -33.72
C LEU A 137 -9.29 11.42 -32.78
N ARG A 138 -9.20 10.40 -31.91
CA ARG A 138 -10.24 10.10 -30.91
C ARG A 138 -9.78 10.54 -29.52
N SER A 139 -10.70 11.11 -28.74
CA SER A 139 -10.46 11.43 -27.34
C SER A 139 -10.31 10.18 -26.48
N ASP A 140 -9.60 10.31 -25.36
CA ASP A 140 -9.52 9.27 -24.35
C ASP A 140 -10.87 9.11 -23.65
N ARG A 141 -11.23 7.87 -23.34
CA ARG A 141 -12.51 7.55 -22.71
C ARG A 141 -12.30 7.09 -21.27
N LEU A 142 -12.98 7.74 -20.34
CA LEU A 142 -13.01 7.32 -18.94
C LEU A 142 -13.73 5.98 -18.82
N LEU A 143 -13.07 5.00 -18.21
CA LEU A 143 -13.62 3.68 -17.89
C LEU A 143 -14.23 3.66 -16.49
N GLY A 144 -13.67 4.42 -15.56
CA GLY A 144 -14.19 4.55 -14.21
C GLY A 144 -13.24 5.31 -13.29
N THR A 145 -13.74 5.66 -12.11
CA THR A 145 -13.01 6.38 -11.07
C THR A 145 -12.92 5.55 -9.80
N ALA A 146 -11.88 5.77 -9.00
CA ALA A 146 -11.72 5.16 -7.69
C ALA A 146 -11.12 6.15 -6.70
N ASP A 147 -11.49 6.02 -5.44
CA ASP A 147 -11.02 6.86 -4.35
C ASP A 147 -10.15 6.05 -3.37
N CYS A 148 -8.92 6.50 -3.14
CA CYS A 148 -8.08 6.02 -2.05
C CYS A 148 -8.31 6.90 -0.81
N LYS A 149 -8.92 6.32 0.23
CA LYS A 149 -9.12 6.99 1.51
C LYS A 149 -7.85 6.88 2.36
N LEU A 150 -7.36 8.03 2.83
CA LEU A 150 -6.10 8.14 3.56
C LEU A 150 -6.17 8.17 5.10
N PRO A 151 -7.32 8.19 5.82
CA PRO A 151 -7.33 8.30 7.29
C PRO A 151 -6.52 7.23 8.05
N ILE A 152 -6.39 6.04 7.45
CA ILE A 152 -5.60 4.95 8.02
C ILE A 152 -4.11 5.31 8.19
N LEU A 153 -3.60 6.27 7.39
CA LEU A 153 -2.23 6.76 7.49
C LEU A 153 -1.95 7.58 8.75
N GLU A 154 -2.98 7.92 9.54
CA GLU A 154 -2.76 8.44 10.89
C GLU A 154 -2.28 7.37 11.87
N GLN A 155 -2.54 6.08 11.57
CA GLN A 155 -2.25 4.96 12.46
C GLN A 155 -1.20 4.00 11.89
N LYS A 156 -1.12 3.90 10.56
CA LYS A 156 -0.23 2.98 9.84
C LYS A 156 0.68 3.75 8.88
N ALA A 157 1.86 3.21 8.61
CA ALA A 157 2.81 3.78 7.65
C ALA A 157 2.55 3.31 6.21
N HIS A 158 1.67 2.33 6.03
CA HIS A 158 1.35 1.77 4.72
C HIS A 158 -0.11 1.37 4.60
N LEU A 159 -0.58 1.37 3.36
CA LEU A 159 -1.92 0.97 2.93
C LEU A 159 -1.78 0.20 1.62
N HIS A 160 -2.47 -0.93 1.49
CA HIS A 160 -2.56 -1.68 0.24
C HIS A 160 -4.00 -2.12 0.07
N GLU A 161 -4.67 -1.64 -0.97
CA GLU A 161 -6.08 -1.91 -1.23
C GLU A 161 -6.33 -2.25 -2.69
N SER A 162 -7.42 -2.98 -2.92
CA SER A 162 -8.03 -3.16 -4.23
C SER A 162 -9.50 -2.77 -4.14
N VAL A 163 -9.88 -1.75 -4.92
CA VAL A 163 -11.23 -1.14 -4.86
C VAL A 163 -11.90 -1.17 -6.22
N ASP A 164 -13.23 -1.19 -6.23
CA ASP A 164 -14.03 -1.20 -7.46
C ASP A 164 -13.93 0.13 -8.22
N LEU A 165 -13.92 0.05 -9.55
CA LEU A 165 -14.09 1.20 -10.42
C LEU A 165 -15.56 1.62 -10.46
N MET A 166 -15.78 2.92 -10.32
CA MET A 166 -17.11 3.52 -10.20
C MET A 166 -17.40 4.50 -11.34
N GLU A 167 -18.67 4.59 -11.73
CA GLU A 167 -19.24 5.62 -12.59
C GLU A 167 -20.26 6.41 -11.74
N GLY A 168 -19.79 7.48 -11.12
CA GLY A 168 -20.53 8.17 -10.07
C GLY A 168 -20.80 7.24 -8.88
N ARG A 169 -22.06 6.83 -8.69
CA ARG A 169 -22.47 5.90 -7.61
C ARG A 169 -22.61 4.44 -8.05
N ARG A 170 -22.50 4.15 -9.35
CA ARG A 170 -22.68 2.80 -9.90
C ARG A 170 -21.33 2.14 -10.13
N ALA A 171 -21.27 0.82 -10.07
CA ALA A 171 -20.06 0.10 -10.45
C ALA A 171 -19.85 0.25 -11.98
N ALA A 172 -18.66 0.72 -12.36
CA ALA A 172 -18.25 0.80 -13.77
C ALA A 172 -17.74 -0.54 -14.30
N GLY A 173 -17.25 -1.40 -13.40
CA GLY A 173 -16.72 -2.73 -13.70
C GLY A 173 -15.19 -2.75 -13.75
N GLY A 174 -14.63 -3.74 -13.07
CA GLY A 174 -13.19 -3.84 -12.81
C GLY A 174 -12.77 -3.20 -11.49
N LYS A 175 -11.51 -3.39 -11.13
CA LYS A 175 -10.90 -2.90 -9.89
C LYS A 175 -9.57 -2.22 -10.17
N ILE A 176 -9.15 -1.33 -9.30
CA ILE A 176 -7.78 -0.82 -9.24
C ILE A 176 -7.13 -1.29 -7.94
N GLU A 177 -5.87 -1.74 -8.04
CA GLU A 177 -5.03 -2.10 -6.92
C GLU A 177 -3.89 -1.07 -6.79
N PHE A 178 -3.72 -0.55 -5.57
CA PHE A 178 -2.71 0.46 -5.27
C PHE A 178 -2.14 0.27 -3.87
N MET A 179 -0.94 0.80 -3.67
CA MET A 179 -0.27 0.84 -2.38
C MET A 179 0.17 2.26 -2.06
N ILE A 180 0.01 2.69 -0.82
CA ILE A 180 0.53 3.95 -0.30
C ILE A 180 1.50 3.63 0.82
N ARG A 181 2.67 4.28 0.82
CA ARG A 181 3.65 4.19 1.89
C ARG A 181 4.12 5.58 2.30
N ILE A 182 4.28 5.77 3.59
CA ILE A 182 4.89 6.96 4.22
C ILE A 182 5.94 6.48 5.19
N ARG A 183 6.89 7.34 5.55
CA ARG A 183 7.99 6.96 6.43
C ARG A 183 7.49 6.43 7.79
N GLU A 184 6.60 7.17 8.45
CA GLU A 184 5.93 6.77 9.70
C GLU A 184 4.51 7.35 9.69
N PRO A 185 3.57 6.84 10.51
CA PRO A 185 2.20 7.37 10.60
C PRO A 185 2.17 8.90 10.81
N LEU A 186 1.17 9.56 10.25
CA LEU A 186 0.99 11.02 10.33
C LEU A 186 0.28 11.49 11.61
N GLY A 187 -0.34 10.56 12.34
CA GLY A 187 -1.00 10.86 13.60
C GLY A 187 -0.01 11.12 14.73
N GLU A 188 -0.54 11.35 15.93
CA GLU A 188 0.30 11.40 17.11
C GLU A 188 1.04 10.08 17.29
N LYS A 189 2.32 10.17 17.69
CA LYS A 189 3.15 9.01 18.02
C LYS A 189 2.55 8.27 19.22
N LYS A 190 1.62 7.35 18.95
CA LYS A 190 1.17 6.37 19.92
C LYS A 190 2.20 5.24 19.93
N LEU A 191 2.67 4.87 21.12
CA LEU A 191 3.43 3.65 21.32
C LEU A 191 2.50 2.48 20.99
N ASN A 192 2.55 1.99 19.76
CA ASN A 192 1.83 0.80 19.35
C ASN A 192 2.55 -0.40 19.95
N LEU A 193 1.93 -1.02 20.96
CA LEU A 193 2.39 -2.28 21.51
C LEU A 193 1.89 -3.41 20.61
N GLN A 194 2.80 -4.08 19.93
CA GLN A 194 2.50 -5.29 19.18
C GLN A 194 2.57 -6.47 20.13
N SER A 195 1.55 -7.32 20.10
CA SER A 195 1.43 -8.51 20.95
C SER A 195 1.74 -9.74 20.10
N GLU A 196 2.84 -10.43 20.39
CA GLU A 196 3.27 -11.62 19.65
C GLU A 196 3.33 -12.85 20.55
N LYS A 197 3.06 -14.02 19.96
CA LYS A 197 3.28 -15.32 20.60
C LYS A 197 4.74 -15.71 20.47
N TRP A 198 5.50 -15.50 21.52
CA TRP A 198 6.93 -15.78 21.58
C TRP A 198 7.18 -17.22 22.01
N LEU A 199 7.89 -18.00 21.19
CA LEU A 199 8.29 -19.37 21.54
C LEU A 199 9.50 -19.33 22.47
N ILE A 200 9.46 -20.14 23.53
CA ILE A 200 10.56 -20.32 24.48
C ILE A 200 10.80 -21.80 24.67
N LEU A 201 12.05 -22.22 24.52
CA LEU A 201 12.45 -23.59 24.80
C LEU A 201 12.44 -23.84 26.30
N GLU A 202 11.83 -24.93 26.71
CA GLU A 202 11.94 -25.45 28.07
C GLU A 202 13.27 -26.21 28.13
N THR A 203 14.23 -25.59 28.81
CA THR A 203 15.52 -26.20 29.12
C THR A 203 15.48 -26.79 30.52
#